data_AF-A0A285PGT8-F1
#
_entry.id   AF-A0A285PGT8-F1
#
_cell.length_a   1.000
_cell.length_b   1.000
_cell.length_c   1.000
_cell.angle_alpha   90.00
_cell.angle_beta   90.00
_cell.angle_gamma   90.00
#
_symmetry.space_group_name_H-M   'P 1'
#
loop_
_entity.id
_entity.type
_entity.pdbx_description
1 polymer ?
#
loop_
_entity_poly.entity_id
_entity_poly.type
_entity_poly.pdbx_seq_one_letter_code
_entity_poly.pdbx_strand_id
1 'polypeptide(L)'
;MKLVSPATQYDLACCMGRCQMMAWQCAKLQIEHGESWVLRTDEGETVAVGGLWPNEDGTADGWFMCTKLARKHLKLIVRLIRLTLPRSAYPSIDVVVITKAGARIAEICGLSRTENRDGMEIWRYGRTFRGRQEQG
;
A
#
# COMPACT_ATOMS: atom_id res chain seq x y z
N MET A 1 6.39 15.46 -11.48
CA MET A 1 5.67 14.59 -10.52
C MET A 1 6.21 14.87 -9.13
N LYS A 2 5.33 15.03 -8.13
CA LYS A 2 5.69 15.33 -6.74
C LYS A 2 5.15 14.26 -5.80
N LEU A 3 6.00 13.78 -4.89
CA LEU A 3 5.58 12.96 -3.76
C LEU A 3 5.35 13.88 -2.54
N VAL A 4 4.20 13.76 -1.88
CA VAL A 4 3.81 14.57 -0.73
C VAL A 4 3.35 13.66 0.40
N SER A 5 3.68 14.02 1.64
CA SER A 5 3.25 13.34 2.86
C SER A 5 2.99 14.38 3.96
N PRO A 6 1.96 14.21 4.80
CA PRO A 6 0.95 13.16 4.73
C PRO A 6 -0.02 13.34 3.55
N ALA A 7 -0.71 12.26 3.18
CA ALA A 7 -1.84 12.35 2.25
C ALA A 7 -3.04 13.01 2.94
N THR A 8 -3.93 13.63 2.17
CA THR A 8 -5.15 14.27 2.69
C THR A 8 -6.40 13.44 2.37
N GLN A 9 -7.51 13.70 3.06
CA GLN A 9 -8.81 13.11 2.71
C GLN A 9 -9.26 13.50 1.29
N TYR A 10 -8.82 14.66 0.79
CA TYR A 10 -9.06 15.05 -0.60
C TYR A 10 -8.33 14.12 -1.58
N ASP A 11 -7.06 13.79 -1.32
CA ASP A 11 -6.30 12.83 -2.15
C ASP A 11 -6.97 11.46 -2.19
N LEU A 12 -7.52 11.03 -1.04
CA LEU A 12 -8.28 9.81 -0.93
C LEU A 12 -9.54 9.84 -1.79
N ALA A 13 -10.32 10.93 -1.72
CA ALA A 13 -11.52 11.12 -2.51
C ALA A 13 -11.21 11.06 -4.02
N CYS A 14 -10.11 11.67 -4.46
CA CYS A 14 -9.66 11.63 -5.85
C CYS A 14 -9.35 10.21 -6.33
N CYS A 15 -8.79 9.36 -5.46
CA CYS A 15 -8.38 7.99 -5.82
C CYS A 15 -9.50 6.95 -5.68
N MET A 16 -10.33 7.02 -4.63
CA MET A 16 -11.39 6.06 -4.39
C MET A 16 -12.58 6.22 -5.34
N GLY A 17 -12.91 7.46 -5.71
CA GLY A 17 -14.14 7.75 -6.44
C GLY A 17 -15.38 7.30 -5.65
N ARG A 18 -16.39 6.77 -6.36
CA ARG A 18 -17.62 6.26 -5.72
C ARG A 18 -17.34 4.93 -5.01
N CYS A 19 -17.51 4.89 -3.71
CA CYS A 19 -17.33 3.70 -2.88
C CYS A 19 -18.46 3.53 -1.86
N GLN A 20 -18.48 2.39 -1.18
CA GLN A 20 -19.37 2.17 -0.05
C GLN A 20 -18.89 2.97 1.17
N MET A 21 -19.82 3.37 2.04
CA MET A 21 -19.51 4.16 3.24
C MET A 21 -18.46 3.46 4.14
N MET A 22 -18.56 2.14 4.30
CA MET A 22 -17.61 1.39 5.12
C MET A 22 -16.18 1.47 4.55
N ALA A 23 -16.02 1.26 3.23
CA ALA A 23 -14.71 1.37 2.58
C ALA A 23 -14.11 2.77 2.74
N TRP A 24 -14.95 3.81 2.67
CA TRP A 24 -14.52 5.18 2.92
C TRP A 24 -14.02 5.39 4.34
N GLN A 25 -14.73 4.89 5.36
CA GLN A 25 -14.31 5.01 6.75
C GLN A 25 -13.00 4.26 7.02
N CYS A 26 -12.84 3.04 6.48
CA CYS A 26 -11.59 2.30 6.60
C CYS A 26 -10.41 3.09 6.00
N ALA A 27 -10.58 3.66 4.81
CA ALA A 27 -9.50 4.38 4.16
C ALA A 27 -9.20 5.75 4.81
N LYS A 28 -10.21 6.39 5.43
CA LYS A 28 -9.98 7.54 6.31
C LYS A 28 -9.13 7.18 7.51
N LEU A 29 -9.50 6.11 8.22
CA LEU A 29 -8.72 5.60 9.34
C LEU A 29 -7.29 5.35 8.91
N GLN A 30 -7.07 4.68 7.77
CA GLN A 30 -5.75 4.42 7.18
C GLN A 30 -4.85 5.66 7.05
N ILE A 31 -5.42 6.80 6.68
CA ILE A 31 -4.67 8.07 6.61
C ILE A 31 -4.48 8.70 7.98
N GLU A 32 -5.48 8.59 8.87
CA GLU A 32 -5.47 9.24 10.19
C GLU A 32 -4.50 8.57 11.18
N HIS A 33 -4.31 7.25 11.11
CA HIS A 33 -3.42 6.52 12.04
C HIS A 33 -2.24 5.82 11.37
N GLY A 34 -2.16 5.82 10.04
CA GLY A 34 -1.07 5.22 9.28
C GLY A 34 -0.11 6.25 8.68
N GLU A 35 1.04 5.75 8.22
CA GLU A 35 1.88 6.53 7.31
C GLU A 35 1.19 6.65 5.96
N SER A 36 1.17 7.85 5.38
CA SER A 36 0.51 8.05 4.09
C SER A 36 1.28 9.01 3.17
N TRP A 37 1.17 8.76 1.88
CA TRP A 37 1.76 9.59 0.83
C TRP A 37 0.84 9.68 -0.39
N VAL A 38 0.99 10.76 -1.12
CA VAL A 38 0.32 11.00 -2.40
C VAL A 38 1.33 11.35 -3.48
N LEU A 39 1.15 10.77 -4.65
CA LEU A 39 1.85 11.13 -5.88
C LEU A 39 0.96 12.07 -6.69
N ARG A 40 1.45 13.28 -6.97
CA ARG A 40 0.76 14.29 -7.78
C ARG A 40 1.52 14.63 -9.06
N THR A 41 0.80 15.08 -10.08
CA THR A 41 1.41 15.70 -11.27
C THR A 41 2.01 17.07 -10.91
N ASP A 42 2.74 17.68 -11.85
CA ASP A 42 3.31 19.01 -11.63
C ASP A 42 2.21 20.10 -11.63
N GLU A 43 1.09 19.82 -12.27
CA GLU A 43 -0.14 20.61 -12.27
C GLU A 43 -0.98 20.41 -11.00
N GLY A 44 -0.58 19.50 -10.12
CA GLY A 44 -1.23 19.24 -8.83
C GLY A 44 -2.31 18.17 -8.83
N GLU A 45 -2.50 17.44 -9.94
CA GLU A 45 -3.50 16.36 -10.00
C GLU A 45 -3.05 15.11 -9.23
N THR A 46 -3.96 14.51 -8.45
CA THR A 46 -3.65 13.28 -7.72
C THR A 46 -3.62 12.06 -8.65
N VAL A 47 -2.49 11.34 -8.63
CA VAL A 47 -2.24 10.15 -9.45
C VAL A 47 -2.41 8.87 -8.64
N ALA A 48 -1.86 8.84 -7.43
CA ALA A 48 -1.95 7.69 -6.53
C ALA A 48 -1.85 8.15 -5.08
N VAL A 49 -2.51 7.43 -4.18
CA VAL A 49 -2.40 7.56 -2.73
C VAL A 49 -2.08 6.20 -2.15
N GLY A 50 -1.27 6.15 -1.11
CA GLY A 50 -0.94 4.89 -0.45
C GLY A 50 -0.31 5.14 0.91
N GLY A 51 -0.04 4.05 1.60
CA GLY A 51 0.44 4.12 2.96
C GLY A 51 0.81 2.78 3.55
N LEU A 52 1.23 2.84 4.81
CA LEU A 52 1.46 1.70 5.69
C LEU A 52 0.58 1.86 6.93
N TRP A 53 -0.17 0.82 7.26
CA TRP A 53 -0.99 0.74 8.46
C TRP A 53 -0.29 -0.15 9.49
N PRO A 54 0.08 0.36 10.68
CA PRO A 54 0.77 -0.44 11.68
C PRO A 54 -0.16 -1.52 12.25
N ASN A 55 0.39 -2.72 12.43
CA ASN A 55 -0.24 -3.83 13.13
C ASN A 55 0.29 -3.93 14.57
N GLU A 56 -0.47 -4.56 15.47
CA GLU A 56 -0.10 -4.71 16.89
C GLU A 56 1.19 -5.54 17.10
N ASP A 57 1.50 -6.44 16.17
CA ASP A 57 2.68 -7.30 16.21
C ASP A 57 3.97 -6.63 15.68
N GLY A 58 3.90 -5.32 15.39
CA GLY A 58 5.01 -4.53 14.86
C GLY A 58 5.24 -4.69 13.36
N THR A 59 4.38 -5.42 12.65
CA THR A 59 4.34 -5.43 11.18
C THR A 59 3.46 -4.28 10.65
N ALA A 60 3.31 -4.16 9.33
CA ALA A 60 2.35 -3.23 8.75
C ALA A 60 1.63 -3.79 7.53
N ASP A 61 0.42 -3.30 7.29
CA ASP A 61 -0.32 -3.54 6.06
C ASP A 61 -0.08 -2.40 5.08
N GLY A 62 0.46 -2.72 3.91
CA GLY A 62 0.59 -1.79 2.80
C GLY A 62 -0.71 -1.66 2.02
N TRP A 63 -1.08 -0.42 1.73
CA TRP A 63 -2.27 -0.12 0.94
C TRP A 63 -1.95 0.93 -0.13
N PHE A 64 -2.62 0.84 -1.28
CA PHE A 64 -2.48 1.82 -2.35
C PHE A 64 -3.73 1.89 -3.23
N MET A 65 -4.03 3.08 -3.73
CA MET A 65 -5.09 3.35 -4.69
C MET A 65 -4.57 4.30 -5.76
N CYS A 66 -5.02 4.12 -6.99
CA CYS A 66 -4.52 4.85 -8.15
C CYS A 66 -5.70 5.40 -8.96
N THR A 67 -5.55 6.62 -9.49
CA THR A 67 -6.46 7.15 -10.49
C THR A 67 -6.13 6.58 -11.87
N LYS A 68 -6.97 6.85 -12.87
CA LYS A 68 -6.70 6.46 -14.28
C LYS A 68 -5.42 7.09 -14.84
N LEU A 69 -4.99 8.24 -14.29
CA LEU A 69 -3.74 8.90 -14.69
C LEU A 69 -2.51 8.05 -14.39
N ALA A 70 -2.58 7.18 -13.36
CA ALA A 70 -1.49 6.30 -12.97
C ALA A 70 -0.99 5.40 -14.10
N ARG A 71 -1.82 5.09 -15.10
CA ARG A 71 -1.42 4.27 -16.27
C ARG A 71 -0.17 4.81 -16.97
N LYS A 72 0.00 6.13 -17.04
CA LYS A 72 1.16 6.77 -17.66
C LYS A 72 2.40 6.78 -16.75
N HIS A 73 2.23 6.48 -15.46
CA HIS A 73 3.25 6.65 -14.42
C HIS A 73 3.59 5.36 -13.67
N LEU A 74 3.11 4.20 -14.11
CA LEU A 74 3.32 2.91 -13.42
C LEU A 74 4.79 2.61 -13.12
N LYS A 75 5.72 2.91 -14.04
CA LYS A 75 7.16 2.72 -13.82
C LYS A 75 7.67 3.55 -12.63
N LEU A 76 7.21 4.79 -12.51
CA LEU A 76 7.57 5.67 -11.39
C LEU A 76 6.96 5.16 -10.09
N ILE A 77 5.68 4.78 -10.11
CA ILE A 77 4.98 4.23 -8.93
C ILE A 77 5.71 3.00 -8.39
N VAL A 78 6.05 2.04 -9.25
CA VAL A 78 6.83 0.86 -8.88
C VAL A 78 8.19 1.24 -8.29
N ARG A 79 8.90 2.19 -8.91
CA ARG A 79 10.19 2.67 -8.39
C ARG A 79 10.05 3.29 -7.00
N LEU A 80 9.00 4.09 -6.78
CA LEU A 80 8.73 4.69 -5.48
C LEU A 80 8.47 3.63 -4.42
N ILE A 81 7.59 2.66 -4.70
CA ILE A 81 7.31 1.54 -3.78
C ILE A 81 8.62 0.81 -3.42
N ARG A 82 9.44 0.46 -4.42
CA ARG A 82 10.73 -0.22 -4.21
C ARG A 82 11.73 0.59 -3.38
N LEU A 83 11.60 1.92 -3.34
CA LEU A 83 12.44 2.80 -2.52
C LEU A 83 11.84 3.03 -1.13
N THR A 84 10.51 2.96 -0.98
CA THR A 84 9.81 3.15 0.29
C THR A 84 9.90 1.90 1.17
N LEU A 85 9.58 0.71 0.63
CA LEU A 85 9.50 -0.52 1.43
C LEU A 85 10.81 -0.81 2.21
N PRO A 86 12.01 -0.75 1.62
CA PRO A 86 13.25 -1.02 2.35
C PRO A 86 13.62 0.03 3.40
N ARG A 87 13.00 1.22 3.35
CA ARG A 87 13.26 2.32 4.29
C ARG A 87 12.21 2.42 5.38
N SER A 88 11.17 1.61 5.31
CA SER A 88 10.14 1.55 6.34
C SER A 88 10.74 1.04 7.66
N ALA A 89 10.14 1.43 8.78
CA ALA A 89 10.53 0.94 10.10
C ALA A 89 10.05 -0.50 10.38
N TYR A 90 9.20 -1.05 9.51
CA TYR A 90 8.54 -2.33 9.70
C TYR A 90 9.42 -3.49 9.18
N PRO A 91 9.60 -4.56 9.96
CA PRO A 91 10.42 -5.71 9.55
C PRO A 91 9.77 -6.54 8.43
N SER A 92 8.44 -6.49 8.35
CA SER A 92 7.66 -7.03 7.25
C SER A 92 6.43 -6.19 6.97
N ILE A 93 6.05 -6.15 5.69
CA ILE A 93 4.86 -5.45 5.21
C ILE A 93 4.03 -6.41 4.39
N ASP A 94 2.75 -6.56 4.73
CA ASP A 94 1.80 -7.39 4.01
C ASP A 94 0.89 -6.54 3.13
N VAL A 95 0.52 -7.07 1.96
CA VAL A 95 -0.48 -6.45 1.10
C VAL A 95 -1.46 -7.51 0.61
N VAL A 96 -2.73 -7.14 0.59
CA VAL A 96 -3.78 -7.99 0.04
C VAL A 96 -3.91 -7.71 -1.45
N VAL A 97 -3.81 -8.76 -2.26
CA VAL A 97 -3.88 -8.70 -3.72
C VAL A 97 -5.05 -9.55 -4.19
N ILE A 98 -5.99 -8.90 -4.87
CA ILE A 98 -7.22 -9.54 -5.39
C ILE A 98 -7.24 -9.64 -6.92
N THR A 99 -6.22 -9.10 -7.62
CA THR A 99 -6.17 -9.10 -9.09
C THR A 99 -4.84 -9.57 -9.63
N LYS A 100 -4.85 -10.18 -10.83
CA LYS A 100 -3.61 -10.57 -11.55
C LYS A 100 -2.68 -9.38 -11.83
N ALA A 101 -3.25 -8.21 -12.11
CA ALA A 101 -2.47 -7.00 -12.32
C ALA A 101 -1.78 -6.55 -11.02
N GLY A 102 -2.49 -6.63 -9.89
CA GLY A 102 -1.93 -6.38 -8.57
C GLY A 102 -0.80 -7.35 -8.24
N ALA A 103 -0.97 -8.65 -8.52
CA ALA A 103 0.06 -9.68 -8.27
C ALA A 103 1.35 -9.38 -9.04
N ARG A 104 1.22 -9.01 -10.33
CA ARG A 104 2.35 -8.59 -11.15
C ARG A 104 3.04 -7.35 -10.60
N ILE A 105 2.28 -6.35 -10.12
CA ILE A 105 2.87 -5.15 -9.50
C ILE A 105 3.59 -5.53 -8.20
N ALA A 106 2.98 -6.36 -7.35
CA ALA A 106 3.56 -6.80 -6.09
C ALA A 106 4.89 -7.52 -6.30
N GLU A 107 4.93 -8.47 -7.24
CA GLU A 107 6.14 -9.20 -7.63
C GLU A 107 7.25 -8.25 -8.11
N ILE A 108 6.94 -7.31 -9.01
CA ILE A 108 7.92 -6.33 -9.51
C ILE A 108 8.41 -5.41 -8.39
N CYS A 109 7.58 -5.12 -7.39
CA CYS A 109 7.94 -4.34 -6.21
C CYS A 109 8.80 -5.12 -5.20
N GLY A 110 9.05 -6.41 -5.43
CA GLY A 110 9.88 -7.26 -4.58
C GLY A 110 9.12 -7.93 -3.44
N LEU A 111 7.78 -7.99 -3.52
CA LEU A 111 6.97 -8.77 -2.61
C LEU A 111 6.90 -10.23 -3.08
N SER A 112 6.73 -11.14 -2.14
CA SER A 112 6.53 -12.57 -2.40
C SER A 112 5.19 -13.02 -1.86
N ARG A 113 4.46 -13.83 -2.62
CA ARG A 113 3.21 -14.44 -2.13
C ARG A 113 3.51 -15.38 -0.97
N THR A 114 2.77 -15.22 0.13
CA THR A 114 2.93 -16.03 1.35
C THR A 114 1.71 -16.90 1.62
N GLU A 115 0.52 -16.38 1.34
CA GLU A 115 -0.73 -17.05 1.66
C GLU A 115 -1.83 -16.79 0.63
N ASN A 116 -2.87 -17.63 0.65
CA ASN A 116 -4.12 -17.41 -0.04
C ASN A 116 -5.28 -17.70 0.93
N ARG A 117 -6.14 -16.71 1.19
CA ARG A 117 -7.32 -16.84 2.03
C ARG A 117 -8.54 -16.33 1.29
N ASP A 118 -9.57 -17.16 1.17
CA ASP A 118 -10.87 -16.78 0.59
C ASP A 118 -10.77 -16.10 -0.79
N GLY A 119 -9.80 -16.54 -1.61
CA GLY A 119 -9.55 -15.98 -2.94
C GLY A 119 -8.75 -14.68 -2.96
N MET A 120 -8.24 -14.24 -1.81
CA MET A 120 -7.33 -13.11 -1.67
C MET A 120 -5.90 -13.61 -1.43
N GLU A 121 -4.95 -13.09 -2.21
CA GLU A 121 -3.55 -13.44 -2.05
C GLU A 121 -2.87 -12.46 -1.09
N ILE A 122 -2.16 -12.97 -0.09
CA ILE A 122 -1.32 -12.16 0.79
C ILE A 122 0.10 -12.17 0.25
N TRP A 123 0.63 -10.98 0.00
CA TRP A 123 1.98 -10.77 -0.52
C TRP A 123 2.79 -9.99 0.51
N ARG A 124 4.02 -10.42 0.75
CA ARG A 124 4.88 -9.89 1.83
C ARG A 124 6.17 -9.30 1.28
N TYR A 125 6.54 -8.14 1.82
CA TYR A 125 7.89 -7.61 1.78
C TYR A 125 8.61 -7.89 3.11
N GLY A 126 9.93 -8.11 3.05
CA GLY A 126 10.75 -8.36 4.25
C GLY A 126 10.71 -9.81 4.74
N ARG A 127 11.29 -10.06 5.91
CA ARG A 127 11.30 -11.39 6.54
C ARG A 127 10.33 -11.36 7.71
N THR A 128 9.49 -12.38 7.84
CA THR A 128 8.81 -12.63 9.11
C THR A 128 9.88 -12.83 10.18
N PHE A 129 9.80 -12.08 11.27
CA PHE A 129 10.43 -12.53 12.50
C PHE A 129 9.80 -13.88 12.81
N ARG A 130 10.55 -14.98 12.63
CA ARG A 130 10.21 -16.24 13.26
C ARG A 130 10.34 -15.99 14.76
N GLY A 131 9.25 -15.56 15.38
CA GLY A 131 9.06 -15.71 16.82
C GLY A 131 9.38 -17.17 17.16
N ARG A 132 10.19 -17.36 18.20
CA ARG A 132 10.58 -18.67 18.73
C ARG A 132 9.39 -19.63 18.65
N GLN A 133 9.61 -20.80 18.05
CA GLN A 133 8.84 -21.97 18.46
C GLN A 133 8.96 -22.05 19.98
N GLU A 134 7.87 -21.76 20.68
CA GLU A 134 7.66 -22.26 22.03
C GLU A 134 7.69 -23.79 21.91
N GLN A 135 8.85 -24.37 22.22
CA GLN A 135 8.93 -25.75 22.66
C GLN A 135 8.34 -25.76 24.08
N GLY A 136 7.05 -26.11 24.15
CA GLY A 136 6.39 -26.64 25.34
C GLY A 136 6.11 -28.11 25.11
#